data_AF-A0A964JMH4-F1
#
_entry.id   AF-A0A964JMH4-F1
#
_cell.length_a   1.000
_cell.length_b   1.000
_cell.length_c   1.000
_cell.angle_alpha   90.00
_cell.angle_beta   90.00
_cell.angle_gamma   90.00
#
_symmetry.space_group_name_H-M   'P 1'
#
loop_
_entity.id
_entity.type
_entity.pdbx_description
1 polymer ?
#
loop_
_entity_poly.entity_id
_entity_poly.type
_entity_poly.pdbx_seq_one_letter_code
_entity_poly.pdbx_strand_id
1 'polypeptide(L)'
;MSRSLVIAALSLAPSLLLTACGVVPFEDHRPRLRAFTVQLSSGQDQGTQETPLGFPSTVPARFDLVLTAVDVHGTILSDYDQAAVLSVVPGLVAAEHRRVRFERGLARTSVEFRFSYGPTRIWVEDAGESVVSDCENGLDDDHDGVSDAADPDCQKPEGKLESALATMATGISAPIYFAEPRIRDLQFSPRCTTDTPLGGTAVVVGHGALVCTGITQSGLYVTDMNGPEGGYNSVFLFTFSNPGGVRPGDRLCEIAGNAAEFIGNTQLNFPSYLNAETGLRQGDGDVAVVPCTPEPVSGPITGNGPRDFPRPHLLEPEDVNGTTGTVPDDFYRVCAPGDLPIAGLDDATDCAAARNALPAEVRRQSPIDCARDNFAMEPWEHALVALRDAKIGHKFVDCDENGDGRIDFRGPEGDCATTCSDDALCTEISSLTQYGQFAVGLGCTGEGDLATCKAKVYLATRDTLGKSGYDVMEHKGEQLACVNGHLRQTQPGAGVDSIWIIEPRDLSDIGSGECPQ
;
A
#
# COMPACT_ATOMS: atom_id res chain seq x y z
N MET A 1 79.01 -11.50 74.04
CA MET A 1 77.93 -10.51 74.21
C MET A 1 76.80 -10.86 73.26
N SER A 2 75.63 -11.07 73.85
CA SER A 2 74.27 -11.19 73.29
C SER A 2 74.06 -10.76 71.82
N ARG A 3 73.44 -11.62 71.01
CA ARG A 3 72.04 -11.42 70.57
C ARG A 3 71.47 -12.64 69.83
N SER A 4 70.26 -12.97 70.23
CA SER A 4 69.47 -14.16 69.93
C SER A 4 68.95 -14.20 68.49
N LEU A 5 69.01 -15.39 67.87
CA LEU A 5 68.14 -15.78 66.75
C LEU A 5 67.50 -17.12 67.15
N VAL A 6 66.22 -17.10 67.49
CA VAL A 6 65.44 -18.31 67.78
C VAL A 6 64.81 -18.77 66.47
N ILE A 7 65.28 -19.90 65.97
CA ILE A 7 64.68 -20.67 64.89
C ILE A 7 63.61 -21.56 65.51
N ALA A 8 62.34 -21.32 65.21
CA ALA A 8 61.25 -22.26 65.50
C ALA A 8 60.91 -23.02 64.22
N ALA A 9 61.25 -24.30 64.20
CA ALA A 9 60.82 -25.26 63.19
C ALA A 9 59.35 -25.62 63.43
N LEU A 10 58.52 -25.49 62.39
CA LEU A 10 57.18 -26.04 62.36
C LEU A 10 57.04 -26.91 61.11
N SER A 11 57.13 -28.21 61.32
CA SER A 11 56.75 -29.27 60.39
C SER A 11 55.27 -29.58 60.57
N LEU A 12 54.43 -29.46 59.53
CA LEU A 12 53.19 -30.26 59.42
C LEU A 12 52.54 -30.14 58.02
N ALA A 13 52.43 -31.31 57.39
CA ALA A 13 51.44 -31.79 56.41
C ALA A 13 51.30 -31.10 55.03
N PRO A 14 51.46 -31.84 53.92
CA PRO A 14 50.95 -31.43 52.62
C PRO A 14 49.42 -31.65 52.59
N SER A 15 48.67 -30.55 52.69
CA SER A 15 47.24 -30.57 52.39
C SER A 15 47.04 -30.85 50.90
N LEU A 16 46.50 -32.03 50.60
CA LEU A 16 45.95 -32.38 49.29
C LEU A 16 44.87 -31.33 48.94
N LEU A 17 45.17 -30.42 48.03
CA LEU A 17 44.16 -29.59 47.35
C LEU A 17 43.43 -30.48 46.35
N LEU A 18 42.39 -31.17 46.83
CA LEU A 18 41.30 -31.61 45.98
C LEU A 18 40.56 -30.33 45.54
N THR A 19 40.96 -29.76 44.41
CA THR A 19 40.12 -28.85 43.66
C THR A 19 38.87 -29.63 43.26
N ALA A 20 37.83 -29.52 44.09
CA ALA A 20 36.49 -29.85 43.67
C ALA A 20 36.22 -29.03 42.40
N CYS A 21 36.09 -29.70 41.26
CA CYS A 21 35.31 -29.16 40.16
C CYS A 21 33.91 -28.95 40.73
N GLY A 22 33.67 -27.76 41.29
CA GLY A 22 32.34 -27.28 41.53
C GLY A 22 31.69 -27.28 40.16
N VAL A 23 30.79 -28.25 39.95
CA VAL A 23 29.80 -28.15 38.89
C VAL A 23 29.12 -26.82 39.20
N VAL A 24 29.49 -25.76 38.46
CA VAL A 24 28.67 -24.56 38.44
C VAL A 24 27.32 -25.10 38.00
N PRO A 25 26.27 -25.07 38.84
CA PRO A 25 24.97 -25.48 38.38
C PRO A 25 24.73 -24.63 37.15
N PHE A 26 24.57 -25.28 36.00
CA PHE A 26 24.03 -24.61 34.84
C PHE A 26 22.62 -24.24 35.30
N GLU A 27 22.47 -23.04 35.85
CA GLU A 27 21.16 -22.44 36.01
C GLU A 27 20.59 -22.48 34.61
N ASP A 28 19.55 -23.30 34.46
CA ASP A 28 18.86 -23.45 33.21
C ASP A 28 18.14 -22.13 32.97
N HIS A 29 18.86 -21.16 32.43
CA HIS A 29 18.35 -19.86 32.01
C HIS A 29 17.46 -20.00 30.77
N ARG A 30 17.07 -21.23 30.39
CA ARG A 30 16.01 -21.41 29.40
C ARG A 30 14.78 -20.68 29.90
N PRO A 31 14.19 -19.79 29.09
CA PRO A 31 13.04 -19.02 29.50
C PRO A 31 11.92 -19.96 29.94
N ARG A 32 11.36 -19.68 31.13
CA ARG A 32 10.25 -20.47 31.69
C ARG A 32 9.01 -20.40 30.81
N LEU A 33 8.84 -19.27 30.11
CA LEU A 33 7.83 -19.11 29.09
C LEU A 33 8.18 -19.97 27.87
N ARG A 34 7.27 -20.88 27.53
CA ARG A 34 7.42 -21.75 26.37
C ARG A 34 6.61 -21.27 25.17
N ALA A 35 5.38 -20.86 25.41
CA ALA A 35 4.42 -20.45 24.40
C ALA A 35 3.28 -19.67 25.03
N PHE A 36 2.40 -19.14 24.18
CA PHE A 36 1.09 -18.64 24.58
C PHE A 36 -0.01 -19.54 24.03
N THR A 37 -1.08 -19.71 24.80
CA THR A 37 -2.36 -20.16 24.23
C THR A 37 -3.20 -18.93 23.90
N VAL A 38 -3.70 -18.87 22.67
CA VAL A 38 -4.50 -17.74 22.17
C VAL A 38 -5.92 -18.25 21.89
N GLN A 39 -6.87 -17.89 22.75
CA GLN A 39 -8.25 -18.31 22.61
C GLN A 39 -9.14 -17.11 22.28
N LEU A 40 -9.95 -17.25 21.24
CA LEU A 40 -11.04 -16.33 20.96
C LEU A 40 -12.15 -16.54 21.99
N SER A 41 -12.82 -15.47 22.40
CA SER A 41 -13.91 -15.54 23.35
C SER A 41 -15.08 -16.35 22.79
N SER A 42 -15.77 -17.07 23.66
CA SER A 42 -16.86 -17.96 23.26
C SER A 42 -17.99 -17.19 22.56
N GLY A 43 -18.44 -17.71 21.42
CA GLY A 43 -19.58 -17.16 20.68
C GLY A 43 -19.23 -16.09 19.64
N GLN A 44 -17.95 -15.75 19.46
CA GLN A 44 -17.53 -14.88 18.36
C GLN A 44 -17.56 -15.63 17.03
N ASP A 45 -18.18 -15.02 16.02
CA ASP A 45 -18.20 -15.54 14.66
C ASP A 45 -16.79 -15.42 14.05
N GLN A 46 -16.27 -16.54 13.57
CA GLN A 46 -14.94 -16.63 12.96
C GLN A 46 -15.03 -16.80 11.44
N GLY A 47 -16.24 -16.83 10.89
CA GLY A 47 -16.48 -17.26 9.52
C GLY A 47 -16.08 -18.72 9.29
N THR A 48 -16.26 -19.16 8.06
CA THR A 48 -15.78 -20.44 7.54
C THR A 48 -15.20 -20.21 6.16
N GLN A 49 -14.56 -21.22 5.57
CA GLN A 49 -14.06 -21.11 4.20
C GLN A 49 -15.20 -20.86 3.20
N GLU A 50 -16.37 -21.47 3.42
CA GLU A 50 -17.55 -21.35 2.56
C GLU A 50 -18.40 -20.12 2.86
N THR A 51 -18.30 -19.59 4.08
CA THR A 51 -19.03 -18.39 4.52
C THR A 51 -18.09 -17.53 5.35
N PRO A 52 -17.12 -16.85 4.70
CA PRO A 52 -16.17 -16.01 5.40
C PRO A 52 -16.83 -14.71 5.86
N LEU A 53 -16.21 -14.06 6.84
CA LEU A 53 -16.54 -12.70 7.27
C LEU A 53 -16.20 -11.70 6.15
N GLY A 54 -16.87 -10.54 6.13
CA GLY A 54 -16.54 -9.48 5.17
C GLY A 54 -15.13 -8.92 5.35
N PHE A 55 -14.48 -8.53 4.25
CA PHE A 55 -13.16 -7.90 4.29
C PHE A 55 -13.16 -6.63 5.18
N PRO A 56 -12.34 -6.56 6.25
CA PRO A 56 -12.37 -5.44 7.19
C PRO A 56 -11.55 -4.27 6.65
N SER A 57 -12.11 -3.50 5.73
CA SER A 57 -11.51 -2.27 5.18
C SER A 57 -11.87 -1.04 6.03
N THR A 58 -13.00 -0.40 5.76
CA THR A 58 -13.49 0.82 6.44
C THR A 58 -14.03 0.54 7.83
N VAL A 59 -14.59 -0.65 8.06
CA VAL A 59 -14.99 -1.14 9.37
C VAL A 59 -13.97 -2.18 9.83
N PRO A 60 -13.27 -1.94 10.96
CA PRO A 60 -12.27 -2.86 11.45
C PRO A 60 -12.92 -4.11 12.05
N ALA A 61 -12.21 -5.23 12.01
CA ALA A 61 -12.59 -6.44 12.70
C ALA A 61 -12.13 -6.34 14.17
N ARG A 62 -12.99 -6.80 15.10
CA ARG A 62 -12.68 -6.80 16.54
C ARG A 62 -12.95 -8.17 17.15
N PHE A 63 -11.97 -8.69 17.89
CA PHE A 63 -12.05 -9.98 18.57
C PHE A 63 -11.61 -9.87 20.03
N ASP A 64 -12.27 -10.59 20.92
CA ASP A 64 -11.98 -10.59 22.35
C ASP A 64 -11.16 -11.84 22.67
N LEU A 65 -10.03 -11.66 23.32
CA LEU A 65 -9.01 -12.68 23.52
C LEU A 65 -8.90 -13.09 24.99
N VAL A 66 -8.70 -14.38 25.20
CA VAL A 66 -8.20 -14.96 26.44
C VAL A 66 -6.83 -15.56 26.15
N LEU A 67 -5.80 -14.97 26.75
CA LEU A 67 -4.42 -15.37 26.55
C LEU A 67 -3.88 -16.04 27.81
N THR A 68 -3.03 -17.04 27.64
CA THR A 68 -2.37 -17.72 28.75
C THR A 68 -0.93 -17.98 28.42
N ALA A 69 -0.03 -17.48 29.25
CA ALA A 69 1.39 -17.82 29.23
C ALA A 69 1.54 -19.24 29.80
N VAL A 70 2.20 -20.12 29.06
CA VAL A 70 2.37 -21.52 29.48
C VAL A 70 3.83 -21.91 29.57
N ASP A 71 4.12 -22.78 30.54
CA ASP A 71 5.43 -23.36 30.75
C ASP A 71 5.71 -24.54 29.81
N VAL A 72 6.87 -25.19 29.99
CA VAL A 72 7.29 -26.37 29.22
C VAL A 72 6.36 -27.59 29.34
N HIS A 73 5.46 -27.59 30.33
CA HIS A 73 4.47 -28.63 30.55
C HIS A 73 3.07 -28.24 30.07
N GLY A 74 2.90 -27.04 29.48
CA GLY A 74 1.60 -26.52 29.06
C GLY A 74 0.73 -26.06 30.23
N THR A 75 1.32 -25.88 31.42
CA THR A 75 0.62 -25.36 32.59
C THR A 75 0.75 -23.84 32.64
N ILE A 76 -0.22 -23.15 33.22
CA ILE A 76 -0.19 -21.69 33.39
C ILE A 76 1.09 -21.28 34.13
N LEU A 77 1.85 -20.39 33.51
CA LEU A 77 3.05 -19.80 34.10
C LEU A 77 2.65 -18.58 34.95
N SER A 78 2.22 -18.84 36.19
CA SER A 78 1.61 -17.82 37.05
C SER A 78 2.54 -16.71 37.54
N ASP A 79 3.85 -16.83 37.29
CA ASP A 79 4.88 -15.81 37.56
C ASP A 79 5.23 -14.97 36.32
N TYR A 80 4.52 -15.15 35.20
CA TYR A 80 4.66 -14.31 34.02
C TYR A 80 3.77 -13.06 34.10
N ASP A 81 4.38 -11.89 34.30
CA ASP A 81 3.73 -10.58 34.43
C ASP A 81 4.22 -9.55 33.39
N GLN A 82 4.75 -10.04 32.26
CA GLN A 82 5.34 -9.19 31.20
C GLN A 82 4.32 -8.85 30.11
N ALA A 83 4.73 -8.01 29.16
CA ALA A 83 3.95 -7.71 27.97
C ALA A 83 4.29 -8.63 26.80
N ALA A 84 3.33 -8.75 25.89
CA ALA A 84 3.52 -9.40 24.60
C ALA A 84 2.97 -8.52 23.48
N VAL A 85 3.49 -8.73 22.28
CA VAL A 85 3.05 -8.08 21.06
C VAL A 85 1.97 -8.91 20.39
N LEU A 86 0.92 -8.23 19.93
CA LEU A 86 -0.16 -8.78 19.13
C LEU A 86 0.06 -8.40 17.66
N SER A 87 0.05 -9.40 16.79
CA SER A 87 0.02 -9.19 15.34
C SER A 87 -1.06 -10.05 14.69
N VAL A 88 -1.47 -9.67 13.48
CA VAL A 88 -2.50 -10.37 12.71
C VAL A 88 -1.97 -10.59 11.30
N VAL A 89 -2.06 -11.84 10.82
CA VAL A 89 -1.50 -12.20 9.52
C VAL A 89 -2.54 -13.00 8.70
N PRO A 90 -2.89 -12.56 7.49
CA PRO A 90 -2.66 -11.20 6.96
C PRO A 90 -3.52 -10.17 7.71
N GLY A 91 -3.03 -8.93 7.81
CA GLY A 91 -3.77 -7.80 8.39
C GLY A 91 -2.87 -6.78 9.06
N LEU A 92 -3.46 -5.67 9.51
CA LEU A 92 -2.78 -4.70 10.36
C LEU A 92 -3.59 -4.45 11.63
N VAL A 93 -2.93 -4.65 12.76
CA VAL A 93 -3.44 -4.33 14.09
C VAL A 93 -3.32 -2.82 14.34
N ALA A 94 -4.41 -2.23 14.83
CA ALA A 94 -4.43 -0.83 15.28
C ALA A 94 -3.41 -0.62 16.41
N ALA A 95 -2.72 0.52 16.42
CA ALA A 95 -1.52 0.71 17.26
C ALA A 95 -1.79 0.46 18.75
N GLU A 96 -2.91 0.97 19.24
CA GLU A 96 -3.43 0.84 20.59
C GLU A 96 -3.78 -0.60 21.00
N HIS A 97 -3.90 -1.51 20.03
CA HIS A 97 -4.22 -2.93 20.24
C HIS A 97 -3.02 -3.85 20.03
N ARG A 98 -1.82 -3.32 19.72
CA ARG A 98 -0.62 -4.14 19.43
C ARG A 98 0.06 -4.72 20.66
N ARG A 99 -0.32 -4.28 21.86
CA ARG A 99 0.32 -4.73 23.10
C ARG A 99 -0.70 -5.26 24.08
N VAL A 100 -0.28 -6.28 24.83
CA VAL A 100 -1.10 -6.86 25.89
C VAL A 100 -0.24 -7.20 27.09
N ARG A 101 -0.69 -6.79 28.27
CA ARG A 101 -0.05 -7.11 29.55
C ARG A 101 -0.63 -8.38 30.14
N PHE A 102 0.24 -9.28 30.58
CA PHE A 102 -0.15 -10.45 31.37
C PHE A 102 -0.09 -10.14 32.86
N GLU A 103 -1.05 -10.69 33.59
CA GLU A 103 -1.07 -10.72 35.04
C GLU A 103 -1.21 -12.17 35.48
N ARG A 104 -0.22 -12.67 36.20
CA ARG A 104 -0.12 -14.06 36.67
C ARG A 104 -0.32 -15.06 35.55
N GLY A 105 0.33 -14.82 34.42
CA GLY A 105 0.28 -15.66 33.23
C GLY A 105 -1.04 -15.61 32.48
N LEU A 106 -1.94 -14.67 32.77
CA LEU A 106 -3.22 -14.52 32.10
C LEU A 106 -3.40 -13.10 31.56
N ALA A 107 -4.01 -12.98 30.38
CA ALA A 107 -4.48 -11.70 29.88
C ALA A 107 -5.87 -11.83 29.24
N ARG A 108 -6.69 -10.79 29.39
CA ARG A 108 -7.96 -10.63 28.69
C ARG A 108 -7.95 -9.27 28.01
N THR A 109 -8.09 -9.25 26.70
CA THR A 109 -8.01 -8.02 25.91
C THR A 109 -8.90 -8.14 24.67
N SER A 110 -9.07 -7.04 23.94
CA SER A 110 -9.64 -7.06 22.59
C SER A 110 -8.58 -6.61 21.60
N VAL A 111 -8.55 -7.23 20.43
CA VAL A 111 -7.71 -6.78 19.31
C VAL A 111 -8.60 -6.23 18.21
N GLU A 112 -8.21 -5.09 17.66
CA GLU A 112 -8.83 -4.48 16.49
C GLU A 112 -7.83 -4.45 15.33
N PHE A 113 -8.27 -4.89 14.15
CA PHE A 113 -7.40 -4.97 12.97
C PHE A 113 -8.18 -4.80 11.66
N ARG A 114 -7.44 -4.48 10.60
CA ARG A 114 -7.95 -4.23 9.24
C ARG A 114 -7.18 -5.03 8.19
N PHE A 115 -7.72 -5.07 6.98
CA PHE A 115 -7.07 -5.61 5.78
C PHE A 115 -6.69 -7.10 5.89
N SER A 116 -7.51 -7.85 6.62
CA SER A 116 -7.40 -9.30 6.74
C SER A 116 -8.28 -9.98 5.70
N TYR A 117 -7.75 -11.03 5.07
CA TYR A 117 -8.44 -11.81 4.05
C TYR A 117 -7.99 -13.27 4.13
N GLY A 118 -8.82 -14.17 3.61
CA GLY A 118 -8.57 -15.61 3.67
C GLY A 118 -8.45 -16.12 5.11
N PRO A 119 -7.65 -17.17 5.35
CA PRO A 119 -7.41 -17.69 6.70
C PRO A 119 -6.44 -16.79 7.48
N THR A 120 -7.00 -15.95 8.35
CA THR A 120 -6.27 -15.02 9.22
C THR A 120 -6.05 -15.62 10.61
N ARG A 121 -4.88 -15.32 11.21
CA ARG A 121 -4.59 -15.69 12.60
C ARG A 121 -4.06 -14.50 13.39
N ILE A 122 -4.41 -14.48 14.68
CA ILE A 122 -3.84 -13.57 15.67
C ILE A 122 -2.65 -14.28 16.30
N TRP A 123 -1.52 -13.59 16.33
CA TRP A 123 -0.26 -14.01 16.92
C TRP A 123 -0.01 -13.22 18.20
N VAL A 124 0.48 -13.92 19.22
CA VAL A 124 1.02 -13.32 20.45
C VAL A 124 2.49 -13.69 20.49
N GLU A 125 3.36 -12.71 20.68
CA GLU A 125 4.81 -12.91 20.74
C GLU A 125 5.43 -12.16 21.92
N ASP A 126 6.28 -12.86 22.67
CA ASP A 126 7.15 -12.25 23.67
C ASP A 126 8.42 -11.73 23.00
N ALA A 127 8.32 -10.52 22.45
CA ALA A 127 9.41 -9.83 21.77
C ALA A 127 10.38 -9.13 22.75
N GLY A 128 10.22 -9.32 24.07
CA GLY A 128 11.03 -8.64 25.10
C GLY A 128 10.72 -7.16 25.23
N GLU A 129 9.55 -6.72 24.75
CA GLU A 129 9.06 -5.37 24.94
C GLU A 129 8.56 -5.18 26.38
N SER A 130 9.04 -4.12 27.02
CA SER A 130 8.46 -3.63 28.27
C SER A 130 7.25 -2.77 27.93
N VAL A 131 6.14 -2.92 28.65
CA VAL A 131 5.01 -1.95 28.66
C VAL A 131 5.33 -0.68 29.45
N VAL A 132 6.55 -0.57 29.99
CA VAL A 132 7.04 0.65 30.60
C VAL A 132 7.84 1.39 29.54
N SER A 133 7.40 2.60 29.22
CA SER A 133 8.12 3.57 28.41
C SER A 133 9.53 3.77 28.94
N ASP A 134 10.51 3.88 28.04
CA ASP A 134 11.83 4.37 28.40
C ASP A 134 11.66 5.85 28.74
N CYS A 135 11.45 6.09 30.04
CA CYS A 135 11.05 7.38 30.61
C CYS A 135 12.05 8.54 30.42
N GLU A 136 13.10 8.36 29.62
CA GLU A 136 14.19 9.30 29.39
C GLU A 136 14.62 9.43 27.91
N ASN A 137 13.94 8.79 26.94
CA ASN A 137 14.41 8.73 25.54
C ASN A 137 13.80 9.77 24.59
N GLY A 138 12.82 10.56 25.03
CA GLY A 138 12.16 11.56 24.19
C GLY A 138 11.06 10.99 23.29
N LEU A 139 10.70 9.71 23.46
CA LEU A 139 9.70 8.99 22.68
C LEU A 139 8.53 8.62 23.58
N ASP A 140 7.35 8.60 22.98
CA ASP A 140 6.16 8.00 23.55
C ASP A 140 6.22 6.50 23.19
N ASP A 141 6.90 5.69 24.01
CA ASP A 141 7.22 4.31 23.64
C ASP A 141 6.00 3.38 23.61
N ASP A 142 4.93 3.76 24.34
CA ASP A 142 3.65 3.05 24.36
C ASP A 142 2.56 3.67 23.45
N HIS A 143 2.86 4.81 22.82
CA HIS A 143 2.03 5.56 21.86
C HIS A 143 0.70 6.05 22.46
N ASP A 144 0.67 6.41 23.74
CA ASP A 144 -0.53 6.89 24.43
C ASP A 144 -0.75 8.42 24.29
N GLY A 145 0.19 9.12 23.65
CA GLY A 145 0.23 10.55 23.43
C GLY A 145 1.05 11.33 24.45
N VAL A 146 1.74 10.66 25.38
CA VAL A 146 2.51 11.28 26.46
C VAL A 146 3.88 10.61 26.58
N SER A 147 4.98 11.38 26.51
CA SER A 147 6.34 10.82 26.55
C SER A 147 7.05 11.04 27.89
N ASP A 148 8.00 10.16 28.20
CA ASP A 148 8.96 10.29 29.30
C ASP A 148 8.32 10.58 30.67
N ALA A 149 8.92 11.45 31.48
CA ALA A 149 8.42 11.84 32.80
C ALA A 149 7.00 12.47 32.81
N ALA A 150 6.46 12.87 31.66
CA ALA A 150 5.08 13.34 31.55
C ALA A 150 4.09 12.16 31.47
N ASP A 151 4.54 11.00 31.02
CA ASP A 151 3.78 9.76 30.93
C ASP A 151 3.36 9.29 32.35
N PRO A 152 2.05 9.08 32.61
CA PRO A 152 1.57 8.52 33.87
C PRO A 152 2.20 7.18 34.27
N ASP A 153 2.64 6.37 33.30
CA ASP A 153 3.33 5.11 33.51
C ASP A 153 4.80 5.27 33.92
N CYS A 154 5.38 6.46 33.67
CA CYS A 154 6.68 6.88 34.20
C CYS A 154 6.65 7.46 35.62
N GLN A 155 5.46 7.70 36.18
CA GLN A 155 5.32 8.31 37.52
C GLN A 155 5.21 7.29 38.66
N LYS A 156 5.30 5.99 38.38
CA LYS A 156 5.26 4.94 39.40
C LYS A 156 6.68 4.65 39.93
N PRO A 157 6.87 4.45 41.25
CA PRO A 157 8.19 4.26 41.87
C PRO A 157 8.86 2.89 41.61
N GLU A 158 8.36 2.14 40.62
CA GLU A 158 8.87 0.85 40.14
C GLU A 158 9.10 1.03 38.63
N GLY A 159 10.16 1.70 38.18
CA GLY A 159 11.50 1.14 38.13
C GLY A 159 11.85 0.90 36.66
N LYS A 160 13.00 1.43 36.22
CA LYS A 160 13.64 1.03 34.96
C LYS A 160 13.62 -0.50 34.86
N LEU A 161 12.79 -1.05 33.96
CA LEU A 161 12.95 -2.41 33.52
C LEU A 161 14.00 -2.38 32.42
N GLU A 162 15.15 -3.00 32.69
CA GLU A 162 16.01 -3.46 31.60
C GLU A 162 15.11 -4.25 30.64
N SER A 163 15.21 -3.97 29.32
CA SER A 163 14.53 -4.73 28.27
C SER A 163 14.44 -6.19 28.69
N ALA A 164 13.21 -6.66 28.93
CA ALA A 164 13.02 -8.03 29.35
C ALA A 164 13.61 -8.92 28.25
N LEU A 165 14.45 -9.89 28.61
CA LEU A 165 15.08 -10.76 27.62
C LEU A 165 13.98 -11.45 26.81
N ALA A 166 13.85 -11.03 25.55
CA ALA A 166 12.89 -11.59 24.62
C ALA A 166 13.02 -13.10 24.56
N THR A 167 11.96 -13.82 24.91
CA THR A 167 11.97 -15.28 24.83
C THR A 167 11.60 -15.76 23.43
N MET A 168 11.01 -14.89 22.61
CA MET A 168 10.42 -15.18 21.30
C MET A 168 9.37 -16.31 21.39
N ALA A 169 8.79 -16.51 22.58
CA ALA A 169 7.70 -17.44 22.75
C ALA A 169 6.50 -16.91 21.99
N THR A 170 5.87 -17.79 21.20
CA THR A 170 4.73 -17.43 20.36
C THR A 170 3.49 -18.25 20.70
N GLY A 171 2.32 -17.68 20.41
CA GLY A 171 1.06 -18.40 20.35
C GLY A 171 0.23 -17.93 19.16
N ILE A 172 -0.62 -18.80 18.62
CA ILE A 172 -1.50 -18.48 17.51
C ILE A 172 -2.94 -18.86 17.82
N SER A 173 -3.89 -18.05 17.34
CA SER A 173 -5.32 -18.35 17.45
C SER A 173 -5.75 -19.47 16.50
N ALA A 174 -6.98 -19.96 16.69
CA ALA A 174 -7.72 -20.62 15.62
C ALA A 174 -7.86 -19.68 14.40
N PRO A 175 -8.00 -20.22 13.17
CA PRO A 175 -8.17 -19.40 11.98
C PRO A 175 -9.51 -18.67 11.99
N ILE A 176 -9.47 -17.40 11.59
CA ILE A 176 -10.62 -16.55 11.29
C ILE A 176 -10.65 -16.40 9.77
N TYR A 177 -11.78 -16.67 9.13
CA TYR A 177 -11.92 -16.63 7.68
C TYR A 177 -12.55 -15.33 7.24
N PHE A 178 -11.82 -14.55 6.45
CA PHE A 178 -12.29 -13.32 5.81
C PHE A 178 -12.38 -13.50 4.29
N ALA A 179 -13.31 -12.78 3.66
CA ALA A 179 -13.44 -12.76 2.21
C ALA A 179 -12.17 -12.21 1.57
N GLU A 180 -11.86 -12.68 0.37
CA GLU A 180 -10.78 -12.10 -0.43
C GLU A 180 -11.10 -10.64 -0.80
N PRO A 181 -10.08 -9.77 -0.91
CA PRO A 181 -10.28 -8.38 -1.32
C PRO A 181 -10.82 -8.29 -2.74
N ARG A 182 -11.47 -7.16 -3.06
CA ARG A 182 -11.74 -6.71 -4.43
C ARG A 182 -10.62 -5.80 -4.93
N ILE A 183 -10.65 -5.43 -6.22
CA ILE A 183 -9.72 -4.41 -6.75
C ILE A 183 -9.83 -3.10 -5.95
N ARG A 184 -11.04 -2.71 -5.54
CA ARG A 184 -11.25 -1.54 -4.68
C ARG A 184 -10.45 -1.59 -3.39
N ASP A 185 -10.40 -2.75 -2.75
CA ASP A 185 -9.68 -2.92 -1.50
C ASP A 185 -8.15 -2.89 -1.69
N LEU A 186 -7.66 -3.01 -2.93
CA LEU A 186 -6.24 -2.83 -3.27
C LEU A 186 -5.89 -1.36 -3.46
N GLN A 187 -6.76 -0.54 -4.06
CA GLN A 187 -6.45 0.86 -4.38
C GLN A 187 -6.95 1.83 -3.30
N PHE A 188 -8.16 1.61 -2.79
CA PHE A 188 -8.76 2.52 -1.83
C PHE A 188 -8.24 2.26 -0.41
N SER A 189 -7.47 3.21 0.12
CA SER A 189 -7.04 3.19 1.50
C SER A 189 -7.90 4.12 2.37
N PRO A 190 -8.55 3.61 3.43
CA PRO A 190 -9.16 4.48 4.44
C PRO A 190 -8.10 5.20 5.32
N ARG A 191 -6.79 5.06 5.05
CA ARG A 191 -5.71 5.64 5.88
C ARG A 191 -5.16 6.97 5.39
N CYS A 192 -5.94 7.73 4.63
CA CYS A 192 -5.55 9.09 4.21
C CYS A 192 -4.23 9.12 3.43
N THR A 193 -4.04 8.07 2.65
CA THR A 193 -2.89 7.83 1.77
C THR A 193 -3.45 7.26 0.47
N THR A 194 -2.77 7.53 -0.64
CA THR A 194 -2.99 6.90 -1.94
C THR A 194 -2.28 5.56 -2.07
N ASP A 195 -1.39 5.23 -1.12
CA ASP A 195 -0.73 3.94 -1.11
C ASP A 195 -1.73 2.81 -0.87
N THR A 196 -1.55 1.71 -1.60
CA THR A 196 -2.30 0.48 -1.39
C THR A 196 -2.28 0.06 0.10
N PRO A 197 -3.45 -0.19 0.73
CA PRO A 197 -3.51 -0.67 2.12
C PRO A 197 -2.91 -2.07 2.29
N LEU A 198 -2.65 -2.76 1.19
CA LEU A 198 -2.13 -4.12 1.12
C LEU A 198 -0.69 -4.16 0.58
N GLY A 199 0.01 -3.02 0.56
CA GLY A 199 1.38 -2.89 0.09
C GLY A 199 2.35 -3.90 0.73
N GLY A 200 3.13 -4.58 -0.12
CA GLY A 200 4.09 -5.60 0.30
C GLY A 200 3.46 -6.97 0.63
N THR A 201 2.14 -7.14 0.43
CA THR A 201 1.45 -8.41 0.68
C THR A 201 1.08 -9.12 -0.62
N ALA A 202 1.10 -10.46 -0.58
CA ALA A 202 0.65 -11.30 -1.69
C ALA A 202 -0.88 -11.47 -1.62
N VAL A 203 -1.58 -10.82 -2.54
CA VAL A 203 -3.05 -10.76 -2.57
C VAL A 203 -3.61 -11.67 -3.66
N VAL A 204 -4.82 -12.17 -3.42
CA VAL A 204 -5.65 -12.86 -4.40
C VAL A 204 -6.98 -12.12 -4.46
N VAL A 205 -7.44 -11.82 -5.68
CA VAL A 205 -8.76 -11.27 -5.98
C VAL A 205 -9.49 -12.31 -6.82
N GLY A 206 -10.27 -13.17 -6.18
CA GLY A 206 -11.11 -14.19 -6.80
C GLY A 206 -12.58 -13.79 -6.96
N HIS A 207 -12.92 -12.52 -6.70
CA HIS A 207 -14.28 -11.99 -6.75
C HIS A 207 -14.38 -10.74 -7.61
N GLY A 208 -15.60 -10.41 -8.02
CA GLY A 208 -15.88 -9.33 -8.97
C GLY A 208 -15.95 -9.82 -10.41
N ALA A 209 -16.49 -8.97 -11.28
CA ALA A 209 -16.58 -9.25 -12.71
C ALA A 209 -15.33 -8.71 -13.41
N LEU A 210 -14.22 -9.45 -13.25
CA LEU A 210 -12.90 -9.04 -13.72
C LEU A 210 -12.80 -9.16 -15.24
N VAL A 211 -12.45 -8.06 -15.91
CA VAL A 211 -12.28 -7.99 -17.36
C VAL A 211 -10.91 -7.41 -17.69
N CYS A 212 -10.16 -8.07 -18.57
CA CYS A 212 -8.96 -7.47 -19.15
C CYS A 212 -9.34 -6.33 -20.09
N THR A 213 -8.98 -5.09 -19.78
CA THR A 213 -9.41 -3.92 -20.56
C THR A 213 -8.33 -3.40 -21.51
N GLY A 214 -7.07 -3.79 -21.30
CA GLY A 214 -5.93 -3.42 -22.14
C GLY A 214 -4.71 -4.32 -21.89
N ILE A 215 -3.81 -4.36 -22.87
CA ILE A 215 -2.55 -5.09 -22.80
C ILE A 215 -1.43 -4.18 -23.29
N THR A 216 -0.31 -4.19 -22.58
CA THR A 216 0.92 -3.47 -22.94
C THR A 216 2.06 -4.47 -23.17
N GLN A 217 3.25 -3.97 -23.51
CA GLN A 217 4.44 -4.80 -23.60
C GLN A 217 4.90 -5.38 -22.25
N SER A 218 4.43 -4.85 -21.13
CA SER A 218 4.92 -5.18 -19.80
C SER A 218 3.84 -5.69 -18.84
N GLY A 219 2.55 -5.62 -19.22
CA GLY A 219 1.45 -5.99 -18.36
C GLY A 219 0.08 -5.94 -19.03
N LEU A 220 -0.95 -6.01 -18.20
CA LEU A 220 -2.35 -5.86 -18.60
C LEU A 220 -3.12 -5.02 -17.59
N TYR A 221 -4.19 -4.38 -18.05
CA TYR A 221 -5.16 -3.69 -17.22
C TYR A 221 -6.35 -4.60 -16.96
N VAL A 222 -6.82 -4.64 -15.72
CA VAL A 222 -7.98 -5.42 -15.31
C VAL A 222 -8.95 -4.50 -14.57
N THR A 223 -10.22 -4.55 -14.96
CA THR A 223 -11.30 -3.78 -14.33
C THR A 223 -12.34 -4.72 -13.73
N ASP A 224 -12.72 -4.51 -12.48
CA ASP A 224 -13.89 -5.12 -11.85
C ASP A 224 -15.15 -4.35 -12.28
N MET A 225 -15.92 -4.95 -13.17
CA MET A 225 -17.14 -4.38 -13.72
C MET A 225 -18.30 -4.32 -12.70
N ASN A 226 -18.17 -5.03 -11.57
CA ASN A 226 -19.09 -4.98 -10.44
C ASN A 226 -18.52 -4.11 -9.29
N GLY A 227 -17.47 -3.34 -9.57
CA GLY A 227 -16.91 -2.36 -8.66
C GLY A 227 -17.90 -1.22 -8.37
N PRO A 228 -17.60 -0.39 -7.35
CA PRO A 228 -18.46 0.74 -7.02
C PRO A 228 -18.53 1.76 -8.17
N GLU A 229 -19.66 2.45 -8.28
CA GLU A 229 -19.73 3.67 -9.08
C GLU A 229 -18.76 4.71 -8.48
N GLY A 230 -17.97 5.36 -9.34
CA GLY A 230 -17.00 6.37 -8.92
C GLY A 230 -15.55 5.93 -8.84
N GLY A 231 -15.20 4.71 -9.30
CA GLY A 231 -13.80 4.30 -9.54
C GLY A 231 -13.24 3.29 -8.52
N TYR A 232 -11.92 3.27 -8.36
CA TYR A 232 -11.14 2.29 -7.59
C TYR A 232 -11.50 0.85 -7.96
N ASN A 233 -11.64 0.57 -9.25
CA ASN A 233 -12.04 -0.75 -9.72
C ASN A 233 -11.15 -1.26 -10.84
N SER A 234 -10.00 -0.62 -11.09
CA SER A 234 -9.10 -0.99 -12.16
C SER A 234 -7.67 -1.09 -11.65
N VAL A 235 -6.94 -2.14 -12.01
CA VAL A 235 -5.57 -2.34 -11.55
C VAL A 235 -4.67 -2.80 -12.69
N PHE A 236 -3.41 -2.41 -12.64
CA PHE A 236 -2.40 -2.88 -13.57
C PHE A 236 -1.66 -4.11 -13.01
N LEU A 237 -1.52 -5.13 -13.84
CA LEU A 237 -0.81 -6.37 -13.55
C LEU A 237 0.52 -6.33 -14.28
N PHE A 238 1.62 -6.10 -13.56
CA PHE A 238 2.95 -5.96 -14.13
C PHE A 238 3.64 -7.31 -14.32
N THR A 239 3.58 -7.84 -15.54
CA THR A 239 4.10 -9.16 -15.93
C THR A 239 5.55 -9.17 -16.42
N PHE A 240 6.26 -8.03 -16.38
CA PHE A 240 7.64 -7.82 -16.87
C PHE A 240 7.87 -8.12 -18.36
N SER A 241 6.83 -8.55 -19.05
CA SER A 241 6.81 -9.01 -20.45
C SER A 241 5.38 -8.96 -20.97
N ASN A 242 5.18 -9.21 -22.25
CA ASN A 242 3.85 -9.21 -22.84
C ASN A 242 3.05 -10.41 -22.28
N PRO A 243 1.87 -10.18 -21.67
CA PRO A 243 1.08 -11.24 -21.06
C PRO A 243 0.52 -12.21 -22.12
N GLY A 244 0.86 -13.49 -22.02
CA GLY A 244 0.36 -14.54 -22.90
C GLY A 244 -0.98 -15.13 -22.44
N GLY A 245 -1.81 -15.58 -23.38
CA GLY A 245 -3.06 -16.29 -23.06
C GLY A 245 -4.22 -15.40 -22.60
N VAL A 246 -4.10 -14.08 -22.77
CA VAL A 246 -5.16 -13.10 -22.48
C VAL A 246 -5.24 -12.07 -23.60
N ARG A 247 -6.44 -11.52 -23.82
CA ARG A 247 -6.72 -10.44 -24.77
C ARG A 247 -7.65 -9.42 -24.14
N PRO A 248 -7.66 -8.17 -24.62
CA PRO A 248 -8.68 -7.21 -24.22
C PRO A 248 -10.11 -7.77 -24.45
N GLY A 249 -10.95 -7.66 -23.43
CA GLY A 249 -12.31 -8.19 -23.34
C GLY A 249 -12.44 -9.64 -22.85
N ASP A 250 -11.34 -10.34 -22.60
CA ASP A 250 -11.38 -11.65 -21.91
C ASP A 250 -11.72 -11.41 -20.42
N ARG A 251 -12.48 -12.34 -19.82
CA ARG A 251 -12.85 -12.32 -18.41
C ARG A 251 -11.86 -13.14 -17.60
N LEU A 252 -11.59 -12.69 -16.39
CA LEU A 252 -10.71 -13.36 -15.45
C LEU A 252 -11.54 -13.86 -14.27
N CYS A 253 -11.21 -15.04 -13.76
CA CYS A 253 -11.83 -15.54 -12.54
C CYS A 253 -11.04 -15.15 -11.30
N GLU A 254 -9.74 -14.97 -11.47
CA GLU A 254 -8.81 -14.70 -10.39
C GLU A 254 -7.65 -13.90 -10.95
N ILE A 255 -7.23 -12.89 -10.20
CA ILE A 255 -5.92 -12.26 -10.32
C ILE A 255 -5.22 -12.34 -8.97
N ALA A 256 -3.91 -12.55 -8.97
CA ALA A 256 -3.11 -12.60 -7.76
C ALA A 256 -1.73 -12.00 -8.01
N GLY A 257 -1.07 -11.53 -6.98
CA GLY A 257 0.28 -10.94 -7.08
C GLY A 257 0.68 -10.22 -5.81
N ASN A 258 1.84 -9.58 -5.81
CA ASN A 258 2.25 -8.73 -4.69
C ASN A 258 1.71 -7.32 -4.94
N ALA A 259 0.83 -6.84 -4.06
CA ALA A 259 0.37 -5.46 -4.10
C ALA A 259 1.53 -4.53 -3.76
N ALA A 260 1.74 -3.52 -4.60
CA ALA A 260 2.84 -2.58 -4.44
C ALA A 260 2.51 -1.24 -5.07
N GLU A 261 3.09 -0.20 -4.48
CA GLU A 261 3.14 1.13 -5.08
C GLU A 261 4.32 1.24 -6.03
N PHE A 262 4.07 1.71 -7.24
CA PHE A 262 5.11 1.97 -8.23
C PHE A 262 4.90 3.31 -8.94
N ILE A 263 5.75 4.28 -8.61
CA ILE A 263 5.73 5.64 -9.18
C ILE A 263 4.35 6.31 -8.97
N GLY A 264 3.76 6.08 -7.77
CA GLY A 264 2.44 6.58 -7.40
C GLY A 264 1.30 5.84 -8.09
N ASN A 265 1.41 4.53 -8.25
CA ASN A 265 0.33 3.70 -8.77
C ASN A 265 0.23 2.39 -7.99
N THR A 266 -0.98 1.99 -7.60
CA THR A 266 -1.27 0.67 -7.07
C THR A 266 -1.25 -0.36 -8.21
N GLN A 267 -0.32 -1.31 -8.13
CA GLN A 267 -0.22 -2.40 -9.10
C GLN A 267 0.04 -3.76 -8.43
N LEU A 268 -0.17 -4.84 -9.20
CA LEU A 268 0.22 -6.20 -8.81
C LEU A 268 1.51 -6.60 -9.52
N ASN A 269 2.57 -6.85 -8.73
CA ASN A 269 3.86 -7.34 -9.20
C ASN A 269 3.92 -8.86 -9.17
N PHE A 270 4.64 -9.43 -10.14
CA PHE A 270 4.74 -10.88 -10.36
C PHE A 270 3.34 -11.54 -10.36
N PRO A 271 2.41 -11.02 -11.17
CA PRO A 271 1.03 -11.45 -11.06
C PRO A 271 0.87 -12.86 -11.63
N SER A 272 -0.24 -13.48 -11.25
CA SER A 272 -0.83 -14.61 -11.95
C SER A 272 -2.31 -14.31 -12.18
N TYR A 273 -2.88 -14.85 -13.24
CA TYR A 273 -4.29 -14.71 -13.54
C TYR A 273 -4.84 -15.99 -14.15
N LEU A 274 -6.13 -16.23 -13.96
CA LEU A 274 -6.87 -17.35 -14.54
C LEU A 274 -7.90 -16.81 -15.55
N ASN A 275 -7.64 -17.06 -16.83
CA ASN A 275 -8.51 -16.62 -17.92
C ASN A 275 -9.72 -17.57 -18.06
N ALA A 276 -10.92 -17.02 -17.98
CA ALA A 276 -12.17 -17.78 -18.00
C ALA A 276 -12.47 -18.39 -19.39
N GLU A 277 -12.09 -17.70 -20.46
CA GLU A 277 -12.36 -18.12 -21.84
C GLU A 277 -11.45 -19.26 -22.29
N THR A 278 -10.21 -19.29 -21.81
CA THR A 278 -9.19 -20.26 -22.23
C THR A 278 -8.91 -21.34 -21.18
N GLY A 279 -9.24 -21.09 -19.90
CA GLY A 279 -8.86 -21.95 -18.78
C GLY A 279 -7.35 -21.97 -18.50
N LEU A 280 -6.59 -21.05 -19.09
CA LEU A 280 -5.14 -20.97 -18.90
C LEU A 280 -4.82 -20.09 -17.68
N ARG A 281 -3.94 -20.60 -16.82
CA ARG A 281 -3.31 -19.81 -15.75
C ARG A 281 -1.94 -19.33 -16.23
N GLN A 282 -1.61 -18.07 -15.95
CA GLN A 282 -0.31 -17.52 -16.30
C GLN A 282 0.82 -18.37 -15.69
N GLY A 283 1.72 -18.88 -16.53
CA GLY A 283 2.90 -19.66 -16.10
C GLY A 283 2.75 -21.19 -16.16
N ASP A 284 1.54 -21.73 -16.32
CA ASP A 284 1.28 -23.19 -16.27
C ASP A 284 1.56 -23.95 -17.58
N GLY A 285 2.05 -23.27 -18.63
CA GLY A 285 2.12 -23.84 -19.98
C GLY A 285 0.73 -24.19 -20.52
N ASP A 286 0.64 -24.88 -21.67
CA ASP A 286 -0.64 -25.24 -22.31
C ASP A 286 -1.47 -26.29 -21.54
N VAL A 287 -1.24 -26.47 -20.24
CA VAL A 287 -2.04 -27.35 -19.39
C VAL A 287 -3.29 -26.58 -18.97
N ALA A 288 -4.37 -26.76 -19.75
CA ALA A 288 -5.67 -26.19 -19.42
C ALA A 288 -6.08 -26.59 -17.99
N VAL A 289 -6.15 -25.60 -17.11
CA VAL A 289 -6.71 -25.73 -15.76
C VAL A 289 -8.24 -25.80 -15.90
N VAL A 290 -8.89 -26.41 -14.91
CA VAL A 290 -10.35 -26.54 -14.85
C VAL A 290 -11.02 -25.20 -15.18
N PRO A 291 -11.97 -25.16 -16.14
CA PRO A 291 -12.68 -23.93 -16.49
C PRO A 291 -13.37 -23.37 -15.24
N CYS A 292 -13.03 -22.13 -14.91
CA CYS A 292 -13.66 -21.38 -13.84
C CYS A 292 -14.89 -20.64 -14.39
N THR A 293 -15.81 -20.28 -13.50
CA THR A 293 -17.00 -19.50 -13.87
C THR A 293 -16.81 -18.08 -13.32
N PRO A 294 -16.56 -17.06 -14.17
CA PRO A 294 -16.41 -15.69 -13.70
C PRO A 294 -17.75 -15.16 -13.19
N GLU A 295 -17.72 -14.22 -12.25
CA GLU A 295 -18.93 -13.54 -11.82
C GLU A 295 -19.56 -12.79 -13.01
N PRO A 296 -20.90 -12.75 -13.10
CA PRO A 296 -21.57 -12.04 -14.18
C PRO A 296 -21.36 -10.53 -14.04
N VAL A 297 -21.14 -9.86 -15.17
CA VAL A 297 -21.09 -8.39 -15.24
C VAL A 297 -22.48 -7.81 -14.96
N SER A 298 -22.60 -6.98 -13.94
CA SER A 298 -23.81 -6.20 -13.66
C SER A 298 -23.67 -4.81 -14.27
N GLY A 299 -24.25 -4.57 -15.45
CA GLY A 299 -24.32 -3.22 -16.01
C GLY A 299 -24.41 -3.14 -17.55
N PRO A 300 -24.65 -1.93 -18.09
CA PRO A 300 -24.68 -1.68 -19.53
C PRO A 300 -23.26 -1.68 -20.11
N ILE A 301 -22.87 -2.85 -20.62
CA ILE A 301 -21.67 -3.01 -21.45
C ILE A 301 -21.83 -2.25 -22.78
N THR A 302 -20.80 -1.54 -23.24
CA THR A 302 -20.79 -0.99 -24.61
C THR A 302 -20.32 -2.01 -25.62
N GLY A 303 -21.20 -2.31 -26.59
CA GLY A 303 -20.82 -2.95 -27.84
C GLY A 303 -21.88 -3.92 -28.36
N ASN A 304 -22.25 -3.79 -29.63
CA ASN A 304 -22.96 -4.84 -30.39
C ASN A 304 -22.00 -5.98 -30.82
N GLY A 305 -20.87 -6.15 -30.13
CA GLY A 305 -19.84 -7.14 -30.41
C GLY A 305 -19.72 -8.15 -29.27
N PRO A 306 -19.10 -9.32 -29.49
CA PRO A 306 -19.06 -10.44 -28.53
C PRO A 306 -18.12 -10.22 -27.32
N ARG A 307 -17.76 -8.98 -26.96
CA ARG A 307 -16.85 -8.70 -25.84
C ARG A 307 -17.31 -7.51 -25.03
N ASP A 308 -17.25 -7.71 -23.72
CA ASP A 308 -17.74 -6.77 -22.73
C ASP A 308 -16.65 -5.76 -22.36
N PHE A 309 -16.76 -4.50 -22.79
CA PHE A 309 -15.85 -3.44 -22.39
C PHE A 309 -16.55 -2.40 -21.50
N PRO A 310 -15.88 -1.89 -20.44
CA PRO A 310 -16.36 -0.72 -19.74
C PRO A 310 -16.43 0.47 -20.68
N ARG A 311 -17.43 1.32 -20.45
CA ARG A 311 -17.45 2.66 -21.04
C ARG A 311 -16.27 3.43 -20.45
N PRO A 312 -15.44 4.07 -21.28
CA PRO A 312 -14.43 4.98 -20.78
C PRO A 312 -15.08 6.07 -19.93
N HIS A 313 -14.47 6.41 -18.79
CA HIS A 313 -14.87 7.57 -18.00
C HIS A 313 -14.37 8.85 -18.67
N LEU A 314 -15.27 9.79 -18.99
CA LEU A 314 -14.89 11.06 -19.57
C LEU A 314 -14.28 11.95 -18.49
N LEU A 315 -13.02 12.32 -18.67
CA LEU A 315 -12.32 13.26 -17.80
C LEU A 315 -12.48 14.68 -18.34
N GLU A 316 -12.91 15.57 -17.46
CA GLU A 316 -12.98 17.00 -17.72
C GLU A 316 -11.68 17.70 -17.28
N PRO A 317 -11.36 18.90 -17.81
CA PRO A 317 -10.19 19.65 -17.38
C PRO A 317 -10.14 19.90 -15.87
N GLU A 318 -11.31 20.06 -15.26
CA GLU A 318 -11.46 20.28 -13.83
C GLU A 318 -11.05 19.04 -12.99
N ASP A 319 -11.27 17.83 -13.51
CA ASP A 319 -10.82 16.58 -12.87
C ASP A 319 -9.29 16.49 -12.90
N VAL A 320 -8.67 16.77 -14.05
CA VAL A 320 -7.20 16.70 -14.22
C VAL A 320 -6.47 17.71 -13.34
N ASN A 321 -7.09 18.86 -13.07
CA ASN A 321 -6.54 19.87 -12.15
C ASN A 321 -6.93 19.65 -10.68
N GLY A 322 -7.71 18.62 -10.37
CA GLY A 322 -8.13 18.29 -9.01
C GLY A 322 -9.14 19.27 -8.41
N THR A 323 -9.94 19.95 -9.23
CA THR A 323 -10.91 20.98 -8.77
C THR A 323 -12.33 20.45 -8.55
N THR A 324 -12.62 19.21 -8.97
CA THR A 324 -13.96 18.57 -8.91
C THR A 324 -14.02 17.34 -8.01
N GLY A 325 -12.92 16.95 -7.37
CA GLY A 325 -12.87 15.78 -6.51
C GLY A 325 -13.59 16.02 -5.18
N THR A 326 -14.80 15.48 -5.03
CA THR A 326 -15.36 15.27 -3.69
C THR A 326 -14.60 14.12 -3.06
N VAL A 327 -13.76 14.41 -2.07
CA VAL A 327 -13.14 13.38 -1.26
C VAL A 327 -14.25 12.55 -0.60
N PRO A 328 -14.27 11.21 -0.74
CA PRO A 328 -15.31 10.40 -0.13
C PRO A 328 -15.42 10.67 1.37
N ASP A 329 -16.64 10.80 1.91
CA ASP A 329 -16.88 11.05 3.35
C ASP A 329 -16.14 10.05 4.27
N ASP A 330 -15.91 8.83 3.78
CA ASP A 330 -15.20 7.76 4.50
C ASP A 330 -13.68 7.96 4.56
N PHE A 331 -13.10 8.77 3.67
CA PHE A 331 -11.65 9.03 3.60
C PHE A 331 -11.19 9.90 4.79
N TYR A 332 -11.99 10.89 5.21
CA TYR A 332 -11.62 11.81 6.29
C TYR A 332 -11.97 11.35 7.70
N ARG A 333 -12.77 10.29 7.87
CA ARG A 333 -13.11 9.78 9.22
C ARG A 333 -11.90 9.30 10.02
N VAL A 334 -10.80 8.94 9.36
CA VAL A 334 -9.69 8.19 9.97
C VAL A 334 -8.41 9.04 10.10
N CYS A 335 -8.38 10.26 9.54
CA CYS A 335 -7.15 11.06 9.45
C CYS A 335 -6.82 11.87 10.71
N ALA A 336 -7.72 11.96 11.68
CA ALA A 336 -7.46 12.72 12.90
C ALA A 336 -6.98 11.78 14.01
N PRO A 337 -5.96 12.17 14.79
CA PRO A 337 -5.70 11.53 16.08
C PRO A 337 -6.98 11.57 16.93
N GLY A 338 -7.49 10.40 17.33
CA GLY A 338 -8.62 10.27 18.26
C GLY A 338 -10.02 10.47 17.65
N ASP A 339 -10.27 10.00 16.41
CA ASP A 339 -11.61 10.01 15.79
C ASP A 339 -12.28 11.39 15.72
N LEU A 340 -11.51 12.49 15.75
CA LEU A 340 -12.09 13.82 15.59
C LEU A 340 -12.67 13.93 14.17
N PRO A 341 -13.98 14.13 14.01
CA PRO A 341 -14.59 14.26 12.69
C PRO A 341 -14.01 15.50 12.03
N ILE A 342 -13.21 15.31 10.98
CA ILE A 342 -12.71 16.41 10.15
C ILE A 342 -13.81 16.81 9.17
N ALA A 343 -14.93 17.28 9.70
CA ALA A 343 -15.99 17.87 8.89
C ALA A 343 -15.51 19.23 8.38
N GLY A 344 -15.44 19.40 7.06
CA GLY A 344 -15.12 20.67 6.39
C GLY A 344 -13.74 20.74 5.73
N LEU A 345 -13.20 19.62 5.23
CA LEU A 345 -12.08 19.66 4.28
C LEU A 345 -12.63 19.53 2.86
N ASP A 346 -13.12 20.64 2.31
CA ASP A 346 -13.79 20.64 1.01
C ASP A 346 -12.78 20.80 -0.15
N ASP A 347 -11.51 21.12 0.14
CA ASP A 347 -10.45 21.24 -0.87
C ASP A 347 -9.02 20.90 -0.35
N ALA A 348 -8.05 20.89 -1.27
CA ALA A 348 -6.63 20.64 -0.98
C ALA A 348 -6.00 21.68 -0.02
N THR A 349 -6.53 22.90 0.04
CA THR A 349 -6.10 23.95 0.97
C THR A 349 -6.46 23.58 2.40
N ASP A 350 -7.67 23.04 2.58
CA ASP A 350 -8.13 22.55 3.87
C ASP A 350 -7.32 21.34 4.33
N CYS A 351 -7.00 20.41 3.43
CA CYS A 351 -6.14 19.26 3.75
C CYS A 351 -4.73 19.71 4.17
N ALA A 352 -4.11 20.67 3.48
CA ALA A 352 -2.83 21.25 3.87
C ALA A 352 -2.91 22.00 5.22
N ALA A 353 -4.00 22.71 5.48
CA ALA A 353 -4.26 23.36 6.76
C ALA A 353 -4.44 22.34 7.90
N ALA A 354 -5.19 21.26 7.65
CA ALA A 354 -5.38 20.15 8.57
C ALA A 354 -4.06 19.45 8.88
N ARG A 355 -3.26 19.14 7.85
CA ARG A 355 -1.89 18.62 8.01
C ARG A 355 -1.06 19.55 8.87
N ASN A 356 -1.05 20.85 8.58
CA ASN A 356 -0.26 21.84 9.32
C ASN A 356 -0.76 22.06 10.76
N ALA A 357 -2.01 21.72 11.06
CA ALA A 357 -2.56 21.72 12.41
C ALA A 357 -2.08 20.52 13.24
N LEU A 358 -1.56 19.45 12.62
CA LEU A 358 -0.99 18.31 13.33
C LEU A 358 0.37 18.67 13.98
N PRO A 359 0.67 18.12 15.18
CA PRO A 359 1.99 18.25 15.80
C PRO A 359 3.13 17.82 14.87
N ALA A 360 4.32 18.40 15.05
CA ALA A 360 5.44 18.20 14.13
C ALA A 360 5.98 16.76 14.10
N GLU A 361 5.84 16.01 15.19
CA GLU A 361 6.10 14.57 15.25
C GLU A 361 5.07 13.77 14.46
N VAL A 362 3.78 14.06 14.62
CA VAL A 362 2.70 13.40 13.87
C VAL A 362 2.81 13.70 12.39
N ARG A 363 3.12 14.93 11.98
CA ARG A 363 3.36 15.28 10.55
C ARG A 363 4.53 14.53 9.92
N ARG A 364 5.53 14.11 10.71
CA ARG A 364 6.68 13.34 10.22
C ARG A 364 6.36 11.86 10.04
N GLN A 365 5.33 11.36 10.72
CA GLN A 365 4.86 9.98 10.66
C GLN A 365 3.57 9.83 9.86
N SER A 366 2.84 10.93 9.65
CA SER A 366 1.58 10.98 8.93
C SER A 366 1.85 10.87 7.42
N PRO A 367 1.30 9.85 6.75
CA PRO A 367 1.43 9.67 5.31
C PRO A 367 0.55 10.65 4.51
N ILE A 368 -0.04 11.66 5.16
CA ILE A 368 -0.89 12.66 4.54
C ILE A 368 -0.02 13.55 3.64
N ASP A 369 0.17 13.11 2.40
CA ASP A 369 0.75 13.90 1.33
C ASP A 369 -0.37 14.60 0.53
N CYS A 370 -1.21 15.39 1.22
CA CYS A 370 -2.32 16.18 0.65
C CYS A 370 -1.95 17.00 -0.60
N ALA A 371 -0.66 17.27 -0.80
CA ALA A 371 -0.16 18.12 -1.87
C ALA A 371 0.19 17.33 -3.14
N ARG A 372 0.18 16.00 -3.10
CA ARG A 372 0.63 15.17 -4.24
C ARG A 372 -0.51 14.49 -4.98
N ASP A 373 -1.67 14.32 -4.36
CA ASP A 373 -2.68 13.42 -4.91
C ASP A 373 -3.88 14.19 -5.44
N ASN A 374 -4.06 14.11 -6.75
CA ASN A 374 -5.29 14.55 -7.39
C ASN A 374 -6.37 13.51 -7.09
N PHE A 375 -7.09 13.67 -5.98
CA PHE A 375 -8.18 12.79 -5.56
C PHE A 375 -9.33 12.67 -6.55
N ALA A 376 -9.46 13.58 -7.52
CA ALA A 376 -10.43 13.44 -8.59
C ALA A 376 -10.01 12.37 -9.62
N MET A 377 -8.70 12.21 -9.81
CA MET A 377 -8.11 11.28 -10.78
C MET A 377 -7.77 9.92 -10.18
N GLU A 378 -7.45 9.88 -8.88
CA GLU A 378 -7.10 8.65 -8.16
C GLU A 378 -8.10 7.50 -8.32
N PRO A 379 -9.44 7.71 -8.22
CA PRO A 379 -10.40 6.63 -8.45
C PRO A 379 -10.33 6.05 -9.87
N TRP A 380 -9.79 6.80 -10.83
CA TRP A 380 -9.70 6.38 -12.23
C TRP A 380 -8.34 5.82 -12.58
N GLU A 381 -7.46 5.67 -11.60
CA GLU A 381 -6.16 5.04 -11.78
C GLU A 381 -6.33 3.65 -12.42
N HIS A 382 -5.59 3.41 -13.50
CA HIS A 382 -5.66 2.21 -14.34
C HIS A 382 -6.99 1.95 -15.04
N ALA A 383 -8.00 2.81 -14.84
CA ALA A 383 -9.28 2.71 -15.52
C ALA A 383 -9.18 3.14 -16.98
N LEU A 384 -10.14 2.66 -17.77
CA LEU A 384 -10.34 3.17 -19.12
C LEU A 384 -10.99 4.55 -19.03
N VAL A 385 -10.33 5.56 -19.58
CA VAL A 385 -10.76 6.96 -19.57
C VAL A 385 -10.83 7.52 -20.98
N ALA A 386 -11.55 8.64 -21.13
CA ALA A 386 -11.65 9.41 -22.35
C ALA A 386 -11.36 10.89 -22.09
N LEU A 387 -10.75 11.55 -23.07
CA LEU A 387 -10.59 13.00 -23.14
C LEU A 387 -11.35 13.51 -24.36
N ARG A 388 -12.15 14.57 -24.19
CA ARG A 388 -12.80 15.25 -25.30
C ARG A 388 -12.09 16.54 -25.66
N ASP A 389 -12.12 16.87 -26.95
CA ASP A 389 -11.60 18.15 -27.46
C ASP A 389 -10.15 18.40 -26.97
N ALA A 390 -9.33 17.36 -27.01
CA ALA A 390 -7.95 17.35 -26.55
C ALA A 390 -7.01 17.91 -27.63
N LYS A 391 -6.03 18.73 -27.28
CA LYS A 391 -5.14 19.38 -28.26
C LYS A 391 -3.70 18.92 -28.08
N ILE A 392 -3.09 18.37 -29.13
CA ILE A 392 -1.69 17.97 -29.10
C ILE A 392 -0.80 19.21 -28.91
N GLY A 393 0.21 19.10 -28.04
CA GLY A 393 1.22 20.13 -27.86
C GLY A 393 1.84 20.55 -29.19
N HIS A 394 2.10 21.85 -29.36
CA HIS A 394 2.79 22.38 -30.54
C HIS A 394 4.27 22.69 -30.25
N LYS A 395 4.61 22.80 -28.97
CA LYS A 395 5.95 23.15 -28.49
C LYS A 395 6.68 21.89 -28.04
N PHE A 396 7.86 21.68 -28.61
CA PHE A 396 8.73 20.54 -28.29
C PHE A 396 10.09 21.11 -27.92
N VAL A 397 10.50 20.90 -26.68
CA VAL A 397 11.71 21.51 -26.11
C VAL A 397 12.66 20.41 -25.68
N ASP A 398 13.92 20.53 -26.09
CA ASP A 398 15.00 19.72 -25.56
C ASP A 398 15.57 20.43 -24.33
N CYS A 399 15.34 19.87 -23.14
CA CYS A 399 15.86 20.43 -21.90
C CYS A 399 17.17 19.79 -21.45
N ASP A 400 17.70 18.82 -22.20
CA ASP A 400 19.04 18.25 -21.97
C ASP A 400 20.09 19.15 -22.63
N GLU A 401 20.37 20.30 -22.00
CA GLU A 401 21.29 21.30 -22.55
C GLU A 401 22.72 20.76 -22.72
N ASN A 402 23.12 19.80 -21.88
CA ASN A 402 24.46 19.24 -21.89
C ASN A 402 24.62 18.02 -22.83
N GLY A 403 23.51 17.41 -23.26
CA GLY A 403 23.45 16.30 -24.21
C GLY A 403 23.89 14.95 -23.65
N ASP A 404 23.81 14.74 -22.33
CA ASP A 404 24.18 13.48 -21.68
C ASP A 404 23.04 12.44 -21.66
N GLY A 405 21.88 12.81 -22.20
CA GLY A 405 20.67 12.01 -22.27
C GLY A 405 19.85 12.04 -20.99
N ARG A 406 20.07 12.99 -20.08
CA ARG A 406 19.35 13.14 -18.82
C ARG A 406 19.08 14.62 -18.54
N ILE A 407 17.97 14.88 -17.87
CA ILE A 407 17.67 16.20 -17.34
C ILE A 407 18.19 16.27 -15.90
N ASP A 408 19.12 17.18 -15.61
CA ASP A 408 19.41 17.60 -14.24
C ASP A 408 18.27 18.52 -13.77
N PHE A 409 17.45 18.02 -12.85
CA PHE A 409 16.37 18.81 -12.24
C PHE A 409 16.87 19.97 -11.37
N ARG A 410 18.18 20.23 -11.31
CA ARG A 410 18.79 21.41 -10.69
C ARG A 410 19.42 22.32 -11.75
N GLY A 411 19.16 23.61 -11.65
CA GLY A 411 19.77 24.61 -12.53
C GLY A 411 19.04 24.74 -13.88
N PRO A 412 19.74 25.13 -14.96
CA PRO A 412 19.11 25.52 -16.24
C PRO A 412 18.20 24.44 -16.86
N GLU A 413 18.61 23.17 -16.82
CA GLU A 413 17.82 22.06 -17.36
C GLU A 413 16.53 21.84 -16.56
N GLY A 414 16.62 21.93 -15.23
CA GLY A 414 15.47 21.92 -14.33
C GLY A 414 14.53 23.10 -14.53
N ASP A 415 15.06 24.31 -14.76
CA ASP A 415 14.27 25.51 -15.06
C ASP A 415 13.54 25.36 -16.42
N CYS A 416 14.22 24.79 -17.42
CA CYS A 416 13.64 24.44 -18.72
C CYS A 416 12.51 23.42 -18.56
N ALA A 417 12.77 22.32 -17.85
CA ALA A 417 11.80 21.26 -17.62
C ALA A 417 10.57 21.77 -16.85
N THR A 418 10.77 22.61 -15.83
CA THR A 418 9.69 23.26 -15.07
C THR A 418 8.87 24.17 -15.98
N THR A 419 9.52 25.04 -16.75
CA THR A 419 8.85 25.93 -17.71
C THR A 419 8.04 25.16 -18.75
N CYS A 420 8.56 24.02 -19.22
CA CYS A 420 7.82 23.15 -20.13
C CYS A 420 6.70 22.40 -19.43
N SER A 421 6.88 21.99 -18.17
CA SER A 421 5.85 21.34 -17.37
C SER A 421 4.64 22.27 -17.17
N ASP A 422 4.88 23.53 -16.82
CA ASP A 422 3.87 24.57 -16.59
C ASP A 422 3.07 24.94 -17.86
N ASP A 423 3.64 24.67 -19.04
CA ASP A 423 3.00 24.89 -20.32
C ASP A 423 2.24 23.62 -20.75
N ALA A 424 0.90 23.69 -20.72
CA ALA A 424 0.02 22.58 -21.07
C ALA A 424 0.21 22.02 -22.49
N LEU A 425 0.83 22.79 -23.39
CA LEU A 425 1.09 22.39 -24.78
C LEU A 425 2.58 22.18 -25.07
N CYS A 426 3.42 22.12 -24.03
CA CYS A 426 4.84 21.82 -24.16
C CYS A 426 5.14 20.35 -23.84
N THR A 427 5.79 19.69 -24.79
CA THR A 427 6.37 18.35 -24.65
C THR A 427 7.88 18.47 -24.51
N GLU A 428 8.42 17.83 -23.50
CA GLU A 428 9.86 17.68 -23.35
C GLU A 428 10.35 16.51 -24.23
N ILE A 429 11.37 16.75 -25.06
CA ILE A 429 11.81 15.83 -26.12
C ILE A 429 12.46 14.56 -25.55
N SER A 430 13.17 14.63 -24.43
CA SER A 430 13.74 13.45 -23.79
C SER A 430 12.64 12.50 -23.32
N SER A 431 11.52 13.00 -22.80
CA SER A 431 10.35 12.22 -22.40
C SER A 431 9.66 11.56 -23.61
N LEU A 432 9.51 12.29 -24.72
CA LEU A 432 9.02 11.74 -25.97
C LEU A 432 9.94 10.62 -26.49
N THR A 433 11.24 10.86 -26.49
CA THR A 433 12.23 9.91 -27.05
C THR A 433 12.37 8.67 -26.17
N GLN A 434 12.39 8.86 -24.85
CA GLN A 434 12.63 7.79 -23.89
C GLN A 434 11.36 6.99 -23.59
N TYR A 435 10.18 7.61 -23.56
CA TYR A 435 8.94 6.97 -23.11
C TYR A 435 7.80 7.04 -24.14
N GLY A 436 7.97 7.74 -25.26
CA GLY A 436 6.89 7.99 -26.20
C GLY A 436 5.78 8.86 -25.61
N GLN A 437 6.13 9.72 -24.66
CA GLN A 437 5.22 10.58 -23.92
C GLN A 437 5.17 11.98 -24.52
N PHE A 438 3.97 12.50 -24.77
CA PHE A 438 3.78 13.87 -25.24
C PHE A 438 2.58 14.54 -24.60
N ALA A 439 2.66 15.86 -24.44
CA ALA A 439 1.63 16.65 -23.80
C ALA A 439 0.41 16.84 -24.70
N VAL A 440 -0.76 16.77 -24.08
CA VAL A 440 -2.06 17.10 -24.65
C VAL A 440 -2.77 18.03 -23.68
N GLY A 441 -3.19 19.18 -24.18
CA GLY A 441 -3.94 20.17 -23.43
C GLY A 441 -5.45 19.93 -23.49
N LEU A 442 -6.15 20.22 -22.40
CA LEU A 442 -7.60 20.12 -22.29
C LEU A 442 -8.24 21.49 -22.08
N GLY A 443 -9.48 21.65 -22.56
CA GLY A 443 -10.23 22.91 -22.41
C GLY A 443 -9.52 24.10 -23.04
N CYS A 444 -8.84 23.88 -24.16
CA CYS A 444 -8.02 24.90 -24.81
C CYS A 444 -8.87 25.99 -25.47
N THR A 445 -8.44 27.24 -25.33
CA THR A 445 -9.01 28.39 -26.04
C THR A 445 -7.92 29.09 -26.85
N GLY A 446 -8.27 29.62 -28.02
CA GLY A 446 -7.31 30.24 -28.95
C GLY A 446 -6.66 29.25 -29.94
N GLU A 447 -5.86 29.79 -30.85
CA GLU A 447 -5.20 29.04 -31.93
C GLU A 447 -3.67 29.20 -31.88
N GLY A 448 -2.96 28.19 -32.41
CA GLY A 448 -1.49 28.17 -32.47
C GLY A 448 -0.81 28.38 -31.12
N ASP A 449 0.25 29.20 -31.11
CA ASP A 449 1.10 29.50 -29.95
C ASP A 449 0.40 30.34 -28.86
N LEU A 450 -0.78 30.87 -29.14
CA LEU A 450 -1.57 31.65 -28.18
C LEU A 450 -2.62 30.80 -27.46
N ALA A 451 -2.67 29.49 -27.75
CA ALA A 451 -3.64 28.62 -27.13
C ALA A 451 -3.34 28.44 -25.64
N THR A 452 -4.30 28.78 -24.79
CA THR A 452 -4.24 28.51 -23.36
C THR A 452 -5.15 27.34 -23.05
N CYS A 453 -4.63 26.33 -22.36
CA CYS A 453 -5.38 25.16 -21.94
C CYS A 453 -5.59 25.20 -20.44
N LYS A 454 -6.72 24.64 -20.00
CA LYS A 454 -7.06 24.57 -18.58
C LYS A 454 -6.22 23.51 -17.88
N ALA A 455 -5.97 22.38 -18.51
CA ALA A 455 -5.25 21.25 -17.91
C ALA A 455 -4.29 20.59 -18.90
N LYS A 456 -3.35 19.80 -18.36
CA LYS A 456 -2.32 19.05 -19.10
C LYS A 456 -2.39 17.58 -18.73
N VAL A 457 -2.41 16.71 -19.74
CA VAL A 457 -2.24 15.25 -19.60
C VAL A 457 -1.19 14.80 -20.61
N TYR A 458 -0.46 13.74 -20.33
CA TYR A 458 0.44 13.13 -21.31
C TYR A 458 -0.21 11.93 -21.99
N LEU A 459 0.08 11.70 -23.26
CA LEU A 459 -0.20 10.43 -23.92
C LEU A 459 1.08 9.62 -24.02
N ALA A 460 1.06 8.37 -23.57
CA ALA A 460 2.17 7.43 -23.71
C ALA A 460 1.86 6.40 -24.79
N THR A 461 2.68 6.37 -25.84
CA THR A 461 2.40 5.53 -27.02
C THR A 461 3.44 4.43 -27.24
N ARG A 462 4.58 4.44 -26.54
CA ARG A 462 5.68 3.53 -26.85
C ARG A 462 5.34 2.05 -26.58
N ASP A 463 4.73 1.78 -25.43
CA ASP A 463 4.51 0.42 -24.97
C ASP A 463 3.33 -0.24 -25.69
N THR A 464 2.32 0.53 -26.12
CA THR A 464 1.15 0.04 -26.85
C THR A 464 1.25 0.17 -28.36
N LEU A 465 1.71 1.33 -28.85
CA LEU A 465 1.72 1.68 -30.27
C LEU A 465 3.07 1.51 -30.94
N GLY A 466 4.14 1.08 -30.26
CA GLY A 466 5.53 1.14 -30.75
C GLY A 466 5.87 0.61 -32.16
N LYS A 467 4.95 -0.10 -32.84
CA LYS A 467 5.08 -0.53 -34.26
C LYS A 467 4.10 0.15 -35.23
N SER A 468 3.12 0.90 -34.74
CA SER A 468 2.07 1.52 -35.54
C SER A 468 2.57 2.70 -36.39
N GLY A 469 3.73 3.27 -36.02
CA GLY A 469 4.35 4.37 -36.74
C GLY A 469 3.71 5.73 -36.47
N TYR A 470 2.98 5.88 -35.35
CA TYR A 470 2.45 7.18 -34.94
C TYR A 470 3.59 8.16 -34.62
N ASP A 471 3.80 9.15 -35.49
CA ASP A 471 4.75 10.23 -35.26
C ASP A 471 4.02 11.49 -34.79
N VAL A 472 4.02 11.74 -33.49
CA VAL A 472 3.40 12.95 -32.91
C VAL A 472 3.94 14.25 -33.51
N MET A 473 5.18 14.24 -34.05
CA MET A 473 5.78 15.43 -34.64
C MET A 473 5.10 15.82 -35.97
N GLU A 474 4.39 14.90 -36.62
CA GLU A 474 3.56 15.19 -37.79
C GLU A 474 2.17 15.74 -37.40
N HIS A 475 1.77 15.60 -36.13
CA HIS A 475 0.45 15.94 -35.59
C HIS A 475 0.49 17.12 -34.59
N LYS A 476 1.53 17.96 -34.63
CA LYS A 476 1.70 19.08 -33.69
C LYS A 476 0.55 20.08 -33.75
N GLY A 477 0.00 20.42 -32.59
CA GLY A 477 -1.10 21.38 -32.50
C GLY A 477 -2.45 20.85 -32.99
N GLU A 478 -2.52 19.60 -33.45
CA GLU A 478 -3.76 18.99 -33.92
C GLU A 478 -4.81 18.89 -32.80
N GLN A 479 -6.06 19.14 -33.19
CA GLN A 479 -7.21 18.99 -32.32
C GLN A 479 -7.76 17.56 -32.47
N LEU A 480 -7.73 16.81 -31.39
CA LEU A 480 -8.29 15.47 -31.29
C LEU A 480 -9.72 15.58 -30.75
N ALA A 481 -10.68 15.04 -31.50
CA ALA A 481 -12.09 15.03 -31.06
C ALA A 481 -12.26 14.17 -29.80
N CYS A 482 -11.59 13.02 -29.78
CA CYS A 482 -11.57 12.13 -28.63
C CYS A 482 -10.22 11.41 -28.51
N VAL A 483 -9.79 11.19 -27.27
CA VAL A 483 -8.69 10.28 -26.94
C VAL A 483 -9.18 9.30 -25.90
N ASN A 484 -8.96 8.01 -26.09
CA ASN A 484 -9.25 6.98 -25.10
C ASN A 484 -7.95 6.31 -24.64
N GLY A 485 -7.98 5.67 -23.48
CA GLY A 485 -6.86 4.87 -23.01
C GLY A 485 -6.92 4.60 -21.53
N HIS A 486 -5.89 3.94 -21.01
CA HIS A 486 -5.78 3.63 -19.60
C HIS A 486 -5.05 4.75 -18.86
N LEU A 487 -5.65 5.22 -17.77
CA LEU A 487 -5.04 6.24 -16.95
C LEU A 487 -3.89 5.65 -16.11
N ARG A 488 -2.82 6.41 -15.98
CA ARG A 488 -1.70 6.14 -15.08
C ARG A 488 -1.25 7.45 -14.47
N GLN A 489 -0.74 7.37 -13.27
CA GLN A 489 0.02 8.45 -12.67
C GLN A 489 1.51 8.20 -12.90
N THR A 490 2.28 9.26 -12.96
CA THR A 490 3.69 9.18 -12.62
C THR A 490 3.97 10.27 -11.62
N GLN A 491 4.63 9.89 -10.54
CA GLN A 491 5.15 10.84 -9.58
C GLN A 491 6.48 11.39 -10.10
N PRO A 492 6.56 12.67 -10.49
CA PRO A 492 7.85 13.30 -10.67
C PRO A 492 8.54 13.48 -9.30
N GLY A 493 9.87 13.68 -9.32
CA GLY A 493 10.64 13.94 -8.10
C GLY A 493 10.07 15.09 -7.26
N ALA A 494 10.46 15.17 -5.98
CA ALA A 494 9.88 16.07 -4.98
C ALA A 494 9.60 17.51 -5.49
N GLY A 495 8.31 17.91 -5.50
CA GLY A 495 7.88 19.30 -5.69
C GLY A 495 7.12 19.62 -6.98
N VAL A 496 6.83 18.65 -7.84
CA VAL A 496 5.99 18.83 -9.04
C VAL A 496 4.68 18.09 -8.90
N ASP A 497 3.61 18.70 -9.40
CA ASP A 497 2.26 18.11 -9.43
C ASP A 497 2.29 16.74 -10.12
N SER A 498 1.40 15.84 -9.68
CA SER A 498 1.28 14.51 -10.25
C SER A 498 1.02 14.56 -11.75
N ILE A 499 1.84 13.82 -12.51
CA ILE A 499 1.75 13.77 -13.96
C ILE A 499 0.82 12.64 -14.35
N TRP A 500 -0.34 12.99 -14.89
CA TRP A 500 -1.30 12.02 -15.43
C TRP A 500 -0.96 11.66 -16.87
N ILE A 501 -0.99 10.36 -17.15
CA ILE A 501 -0.66 9.76 -18.43
C ILE A 501 -1.85 8.91 -18.87
N ILE A 502 -2.26 9.05 -20.12
CA ILE A 502 -3.19 8.13 -20.76
C ILE A 502 -2.41 7.28 -21.75
N GLU A 503 -2.56 5.97 -21.62
CA GLU A 503 -1.92 4.98 -22.48
C GLU A 503 -2.98 4.43 -23.47
N PRO A 504 -2.99 4.87 -24.73
CA PRO A 504 -3.96 4.41 -25.73
C PRO A 504 -3.73 2.93 -26.05
N ARG A 505 -4.78 2.14 -26.31
CA ARG A 505 -4.66 0.70 -26.57
C ARG A 505 -4.22 0.42 -28.00
N ASP A 506 -4.71 1.23 -28.94
CA ASP A 506 -4.35 1.19 -30.36
C ASP A 506 -4.52 2.59 -31.01
N LEU A 507 -4.27 2.70 -32.31
CA LEU A 507 -4.41 3.98 -33.04
C LEU A 507 -5.84 4.53 -33.05
N SER A 508 -6.86 3.68 -32.96
CA SER A 508 -8.26 4.13 -32.96
C SER A 508 -8.61 4.90 -31.68
N ASP A 509 -7.86 4.68 -30.61
CA ASP A 509 -7.99 5.45 -29.38
C ASP A 509 -7.45 6.90 -29.52
N ILE A 510 -6.79 7.27 -30.63
CA ILE A 510 -6.30 8.63 -30.89
C ILE A 510 -7.09 9.26 -32.05
N GLY A 511 -7.98 10.21 -31.73
CA GLY A 511 -8.58 11.12 -32.71
C GLY A 511 -9.70 10.55 -33.60
N SER A 512 -10.12 9.29 -33.44
CA SER A 512 -10.91 8.60 -34.48
C SER A 512 -12.44 8.52 -34.30
N GLY A 513 -13.06 9.26 -33.37
CA GLY A 513 -14.52 9.18 -33.20
C GLY A 513 -15.16 10.18 -32.25
N GLU A 514 -16.50 10.08 -32.14
CA GLU A 514 -17.28 10.74 -31.08
C GLU A 514 -16.83 10.17 -29.72
N CYS A 515 -16.54 11.04 -28.75
CA CYS A 515 -16.34 10.58 -27.38
C CYS A 515 -17.59 9.92 -26.82
N PRO A 516 -17.44 9.01 -25.85
CA PRO A 516 -18.58 8.49 -25.10
C PRO A 516 -19.46 9.66 -24.62
N GLN A 517 -20.76 9.58 -24.89
CA GLN A 517 -21.75 10.54 -24.38
C GLN A 517 -22.15 10.24 -22.94
#